data_AF-A0A2H0KJ63-F1
#
_entry.id   AF-A0A2H0KJ63-F1
#
_cell.length_a   1.000
_cell.length_b   1.000
_cell.length_c   1.000
_cell.angle_alpha   90.00
_cell.angle_beta   90.00
_cell.angle_gamma   90.00
#
_symmetry.space_group_name_H-M   'P 1'
#
loop_
_entity.id
_entity.type
_entity.pdbx_description
1 polymer ?
#
loop_
_entity_poly.entity_id
_entity_poly.type
_entity_poly.pdbx_seq_one_letter_code
_entity_poly.pdbx_strand_id
1 'polypeptide(L)' 'MAKKIQAESLFTIPEKKKKTWLSHSGIEGMNRCKKCFYLQYKYKIYHPEGIQSRLANRFDAILKSYFDIFRQ' A
#
# COMPACT_ATOMS: atom_id res chain seq x y z
N MET A 1 8.39 -52.64 25.83
CA MET A 1 7.38 -51.83 26.57
C MET A 1 8.15 -50.64 27.13
N ALA A 2 7.85 -49.36 26.90
CA ALA A 2 6.64 -48.69 26.47
C ALA A 2 6.98 -47.49 25.56
N LYS A 3 6.12 -47.25 24.57
CA LYS A 3 6.10 -46.05 23.73
C LYS A 3 5.80 -44.82 24.59
N LYS A 4 6.49 -43.71 24.36
CA LYS A 4 5.92 -42.38 24.56
C LYS A 4 6.10 -41.58 23.28
N ILE A 5 5.08 -41.74 22.43
CA ILE A 5 4.74 -40.82 21.34
C ILE A 5 4.38 -39.51 22.03
N GLN A 6 5.21 -38.48 21.91
CA GLN A 6 4.84 -37.13 22.30
C GLN A 6 4.12 -36.49 21.13
N ALA A 7 2.86 -36.18 21.39
CA ALA A 7 1.85 -35.72 20.47
C ALA A 7 2.24 -34.42 19.75
N GLU A 8 1.68 -34.30 18.55
CA GLU A 8 1.64 -33.14 17.69
C GLU A 8 1.26 -31.87 18.46
N SER A 9 2.17 -30.90 18.50
CA SER A 9 1.83 -29.51 18.81
C SER A 9 2.47 -28.58 17.79
N LEU A 10 2.04 -28.72 16.54
CA LEU A 10 2.20 -27.70 15.49
C LEU A 10 1.25 -26.52 15.79
N PHE A 11 1.44 -25.84 16.93
CA PHE A 11 0.86 -24.52 17.14
C PHE A 11 1.66 -23.52 16.32
N THR A 12 1.33 -23.42 15.04
CA THR A 12 1.86 -22.36 14.18
C THR A 12 1.27 -21.04 14.66
N ILE A 13 2.10 -20.19 15.24
CA ILE A 13 1.76 -18.78 15.48
C ILE A 13 1.40 -18.22 14.10
N PRO A 14 0.17 -17.73 13.87
CA PRO A 14 -0.16 -17.14 12.58
C PRO A 14 0.74 -15.93 12.41
N GLU A 15 1.68 -15.99 11.47
CA GLU A 15 2.50 -14.83 11.13
C GLU A 15 1.56 -13.65 10.92
N LYS A 16 1.79 -12.55 11.64
CA LYS A 16 1.00 -11.32 11.49
C LYS A 16 1.02 -10.93 10.03
N LYS A 17 -0.07 -11.22 9.30
CA LYS A 17 -0.22 -10.87 7.89
C LYS A 17 0.03 -9.37 7.78
N LYS A 18 1.14 -8.99 7.12
CA LYS A 18 1.47 -7.59 6.87
C LYS A 18 0.32 -7.00 6.05
N LYS A 19 -0.48 -6.14 6.66
CA LYS A 19 -1.58 -5.45 5.97
C LYS A 19 -0.96 -4.39 5.07
N THR A 20 -1.13 -4.55 3.76
CA THR A 20 -0.78 -3.53 2.78
C THR A 20 -1.96 -2.60 2.56
N TRP A 21 -1.78 -1.32 2.85
CA TRP A 21 -2.77 -0.30 2.54
C TRP A 21 -2.68 0.06 1.06
N LEU A 22 -3.80 -0.12 0.34
CA LEU A 22 -3.91 0.31 -1.06
C LEU A 22 -4.83 1.52 -1.15
N SER A 23 -4.40 2.54 -1.88
CA SER A 23 -5.26 3.63 -2.35
C SER A 23 -6.14 3.13 -3.51
N HIS A 24 -7.21 3.88 -3.82
CA HIS A 24 -8.05 3.61 -4.99
C HIS A 24 -7.22 3.56 -6.29
N SER A 25 -6.31 4.51 -6.48
CA SER A 25 -5.36 4.54 -7.60
C SER A 25 -4.40 3.34 -7.61
N GLY A 26 -4.05 2.80 -6.45
CA GLY A 26 -3.27 1.57 -6.32
C GLY A 26 -3.99 0.34 -6.86
N ILE A 27 -5.29 0.22 -6.58
CA ILE A 27 -6.15 -0.86 -7.10
C ILE A 27 -6.31 -0.72 -8.61
N GLU A 28 -6.51 0.51 -9.09
CA GLU A 28 -6.59 0.77 -10.53
C GLU A 28 -5.28 0.41 -11.25
N GLY A 29 -4.13 0.71 -10.65
CA GLY A 29 -2.82 0.30 -11.15
C GLY A 29 -2.67 -1.23 -11.28
N MET A 30 -3.24 -1.99 -10.34
CA MET A 30 -3.29 -3.46 -10.43
C MET A 30 -4.14 -3.93 -11.62
N ASN A 31 -5.28 -3.29 -11.86
CA ASN A 31 -6.18 -3.64 -12.98
C ASN A 31 -5.54 -3.34 -14.34
N ARG A 32 -4.79 -2.22 -14.44
CA ARG A 32 -4.07 -1.84 -15.67
C ARG A 32 -2.84 -2.73 -15.91
N CYS A 33 -1.98 -2.91 -14.90
CA CYS A 33 -0.74 -3.68 -15.02
C CYS A 33 -0.34 -4.36 -13.70
N LYS A 34 -0.60 -5.67 -13.61
CA LYS A 34 -0.24 -6.50 -12.43
C LYS A 34 1.25 -6.50 -12.11
N LYS A 35 2.11 -6.55 -13.14
CA LYS A 35 3.58 -6.57 -12.98
C LYS A 35 4.10 -5.24 -12.43
N CYS A 36 3.59 -4.13 -12.95
CA CYS A 36 3.93 -2.78 -12.53
C CYS A 36 3.51 -2.55 -11.07
N PHE A 37 2.29 -2.97 -10.73
CA PHE A 37 1.79 -2.96 -9.35
C PHE A 37 2.71 -3.74 -8.40
N TYR A 38 3.11 -4.96 -8.76
CA TYR A 38 4.02 -5.76 -7.93
C TYR A 38 5.39 -5.09 -7.74
N LEU A 39 5.97 -4.53 -8.80
CA LEU A 39 7.22 -3.77 -8.75
C LEU A 39 7.11 -2.55 -7.81
N GLN A 40 6.02 -1.81 -7.92
CA GLN A 40 5.76 -0.62 -7.11
C GLN A 40 5.61 -0.96 -5.62
N TYR A 41 4.77 -1.93 -5.28
CA TYR A 41 4.45 -2.23 -3.88
C TYR A 41 5.50 -3.09 -3.18
N LYS A 42 6.21 -3.97 -3.89
CA LYS A 42 7.23 -4.84 -3.31
C LYS A 42 8.63 -4.22 -3.35
N TYR A 43 9.00 -3.61 -4.49
CA TYR A 43 10.35 -3.11 -4.72
C TYR A 43 10.46 -1.59 -4.67
N LYS A 44 9.33 -0.87 -4.49
CA LYS A 44 9.28 0.61 -4.50
C LYS A 44 9.84 1.21 -5.80
N ILE A 45 9.70 0.47 -6.91
CA ILE A 45 10.08 0.94 -8.24
C ILE A 45 8.83 1.53 -8.88
N TYR A 46 8.86 2.84 -9.12
CA TYR A 46 7.75 3.59 -9.69
C TYR A 46 7.98 3.80 -11.18
N HIS A 47 6.89 3.94 -11.92
CA HIS A 47 6.98 4.46 -13.28
C HIS A 47 7.47 5.91 -13.21
N PRO A 48 8.41 6.34 -14.06
CA PRO A 48 8.80 7.75 -14.08
C PRO A 48 7.57 8.60 -14.38
N GLU A 49 7.35 9.62 -13.54
CA GLU A 49 6.32 10.62 -13.76
C GLU A 49 6.60 11.28 -15.12
N GLY A 50 5.72 11.10 -16.10
CA GLY A 50 5.84 11.78 -17.40
C GLY A 50 5.69 13.30 -17.26
N ILE A 51 5.52 14.01 -18.38
CA ILE A 51 5.17 15.44 -18.35
C ILE A 51 3.73 15.56 -17.83
N GLN A 52 3.59 15.60 -16.51
CA GLN A 52 2.32 15.77 -15.82
C GLN A 52 2.18 17.25 -15.43
N SER A 53 1.03 17.84 -15.72
CA SER A 53 0.70 19.17 -15.22
C SER A 53 0.50 19.09 -13.69
N ARG A 54 1.53 19.41 -12.91
CA ARG A 54 1.45 19.55 -11.44
C ARG A 54 0.53 20.69 -10.97
N LEU A 55 -0.17 21.32 -11.91
CA LEU A 55 -1.03 22.47 -11.69
C LEU A 55 -2.18 22.15 -10.74
N ALA A 56 -2.88 21.02 -10.93
CA ALA A 56 -3.99 20.61 -10.08
C ALA A 56 -3.56 20.44 -8.61
N ASN A 57 -2.44 19.74 -8.37
CA ASN A 57 -1.90 19.54 -7.02
C ASN A 57 -1.50 20.86 -6.34
N ARG A 58 -1.02 21.84 -7.12
CA ARG A 58 -0.67 23.17 -6.59
C ARG A 58 -1.90 23.98 -6.22
N PHE A 59 -2.95 23.94 -7.04
CA PHE A 59 -4.22 24.60 -6.70
C PHE A 59 -4.87 24.01 -5.46
N ASP A 60 -4.89 22.68 -5.34
CA ASP A 60 -5.43 22.00 -4.16
C ASP A 60 -4.71 22.43 -2.88
N ALA A 61 -3.37 22.53 -2.91
CA ALA A 61 -2.58 23.00 -1.78
C ALA A 61 -2.92 24.45 -1.37
N ILE A 62 -3.07 25.36 -2.35
CA ILE A 62 -3.41 26.76 -2.09
C ILE A 62 -4.83 26.86 -1.50
N LEU A 63 -5.81 26.21 -2.11
CA LEU A 63 -7.19 26.23 -1.63
C LEU A 63 -7.30 25.65 -0.22
N LYS A 64 -6.60 24.55 0.04
CA LYS A 64 -6.55 23.95 1.38
C LYS A 64 -5.97 24.91 2.40
N SER A 65 -4.83 25.55 2.09
CA SER A 65 -4.24 26.55 2.99
C SER A 65 -5.16 27.74 3.24
N TYR A 66 -5.92 28.16 2.23
CA TYR A 66 -6.91 29.22 2.37
C TYR A 66 -8.01 28.80 3.35
N PHE A 67 -8.66 27.65 3.13
CA PHE A 67 -9.73 27.17 4.01
C PHE A 67 -9.25 26.88 5.44
N ASP A 68 -8.03 26.37 5.62
CA ASP A 68 -7.47 26.10 6.95
C ASP A 68 -7.30 27.39 7.77
N ILE A 69 -7.01 28.54 7.13
CA ILE A 69 -6.95 29.85 7.80
C ILE A 69 -8.34 30.28 8.29
N PHE A 70 -9.39 30.12 7.47
CA PHE A 70 -10.76 30.52 7.85
C PHE A 70 -11.47 29.53 8.79
N ARG A 71 -10.90 28.33 8.98
CA ARG A 71 -11.46 27.31 9.88
C ARG A 71 -11.06 27.54 11.35
N GLN A 72 -10.04 28.36 11.61
CA GLN A 72 -9.71 28.84 12.96
C GLN A 72 -10.84 29.69 13.52
#